data_AF-A0A974CH78-F1
#
_entry.id   AF-A0A974CH78-F1
#
_cell.length_a   1.000
_cell.length_b   1.000
_cell.length_c   1.000
_cell.angle_alpha   90.00
_cell.angle_beta   90.00
_cell.angle_gamma   90.00
#
_symmetry.space_group_name_H-M   'P 1'
#
loop_
_entity.id
_entity.type
_entity.pdbx_description
1 polymer ?
#
loop_
_entity_poly.entity_id
_entity_poly.type
_entity_poly.pdbx_seq_one_letter_code
_entity_poly.pdbx_strand_id
1 'polypeptide(L)'
;TEQKLIQFHEQFNNYHPTINFKLVHSSSHIYFLDTTIYIKDNTLHTTIYRKPTDKPSYLMYDSFHPDHTKHAIIYSQALCYNRICSDTSERDQHLETLRKDFIDRGYNPRVIDHNIHRATKVSRSQLLKYKQKRDTDRVPLVTTYNPQLKALRKLARDSQGTLEKDNRLHTIFPDPPLLAFRQPPNLRKLLIRSSLSGPTNNGTHPCGRKRCKTCPHMHKVADRASL
;
A
#
# COMPACT_ATOMS: atom_id res chain seq x y z
N THR A 1 -10.42 26.34 -28.95
CA THR A 1 -10.86 25.46 -30.05
C THR A 1 -9.82 24.36 -30.21
N GLU A 2 -10.23 23.20 -30.73
CA GLU A 2 -9.34 22.06 -30.94
C GLU A 2 -8.11 22.42 -31.78
N GLN A 3 -8.28 23.20 -32.84
CA GLN A 3 -7.17 23.69 -33.67
C GLN A 3 -6.10 24.47 -32.88
N LYS A 4 -6.50 25.33 -31.93
CA LYS A 4 -5.55 26.06 -31.08
C LYS A 4 -4.77 25.12 -30.15
N LEU A 5 -5.39 24.04 -29.69
CA LEU A 5 -4.73 23.04 -28.84
C LEU A 5 -3.70 22.24 -29.64
N ILE A 6 -4.05 21.82 -30.87
CA ILE A 6 -3.13 21.11 -31.77
C ILE A 6 -1.94 22.01 -32.11
N GLN A 7 -2.19 23.27 -32.48
CA GLN A 7 -1.13 24.22 -32.78
C GLN A 7 -0.20 24.46 -31.59
N PHE A 8 -0.76 24.61 -30.38
CA PHE A 8 0.04 24.71 -29.15
C PHE A 8 0.90 23.45 -28.92
N HIS A 9 0.35 22.26 -29.17
CA HIS A 9 1.07 21.00 -29.01
C HIS A 9 2.26 20.88 -29.98
N GLU A 10 2.06 21.24 -31.25
CA GLU A 10 3.11 21.25 -32.26
C GLU A 10 4.22 22.24 -31.89
N GLN A 11 3.87 23.46 -31.51
CA GLN A 11 4.84 24.48 -31.08
C GLN A 11 5.65 23.99 -29.87
N PHE A 12 5.01 23.33 -28.92
CA PHE A 12 5.68 22.84 -27.71
C PHE A 12 6.64 21.68 -28.01
N ASN A 13 6.26 20.74 -28.87
CA ASN A 13 7.14 19.65 -29.29
C ASN A 13 8.32 20.13 -30.15
N ASN A 14 8.15 21.22 -30.90
CA ASN A 14 9.24 21.82 -31.67
C ASN A 14 10.24 22.63 -30.81
N TYR A 15 9.95 22.86 -29.53
CA TYR A 15 10.83 23.65 -28.65
C TYR A 15 12.13 22.93 -28.27
N HIS A 16 12.12 21.60 -28.12
CA HIS A 16 13.30 20.85 -27.69
C HIS A 16 13.55 19.61 -28.58
N PRO A 17 14.76 19.42 -29.12
CA PRO A 17 15.03 18.39 -30.14
C PRO A 17 14.86 16.95 -29.65
N THR A 18 14.88 16.70 -28.34
CA THR A 18 14.82 15.34 -27.77
C THR A 18 13.58 15.06 -26.91
N ILE A 19 12.76 16.06 -26.61
CA ILE A 19 11.61 15.89 -25.72
C ILE A 19 10.34 15.99 -26.55
N ASN A 20 9.67 14.86 -26.73
CA ASN A 20 8.39 14.76 -27.43
C ASN A 20 7.29 14.38 -26.46
N PHE A 21 6.25 15.20 -26.42
CA PHE A 21 5.03 14.93 -25.67
C PHE A 21 4.00 14.27 -26.59
N LYS A 22 3.15 13.42 -26.00
CA LYS A 22 1.97 12.88 -26.69
C LYS A 22 0.74 13.62 -26.18
N LEU A 23 0.00 14.25 -27.09
CA LEU A 23 -1.32 14.79 -26.78
C LEU A 23 -2.38 13.70 -26.96
N VAL A 24 -3.19 13.50 -25.92
CA VAL A 24 -4.43 12.72 -25.98
C VAL A 24 -5.55 13.67 -25.58
N HIS A 25 -6.44 13.97 -26.51
CA HIS A 25 -7.58 14.85 -26.28
C HIS A 25 -8.86 14.22 -26.86
N SER A 26 -9.98 14.55 -26.24
CA SER A 26 -11.31 14.21 -26.73
C SER A 26 -12.30 15.24 -26.21
N SER A 27 -13.37 15.47 -26.97
CA SER A 27 -14.50 16.33 -26.55
C SER A 27 -15.45 15.63 -25.57
N SER A 28 -15.44 14.29 -25.52
CA SER A 28 -16.41 13.50 -24.75
C SER A 28 -15.80 12.80 -23.54
N HIS A 29 -14.49 12.63 -23.49
CA HIS A 29 -13.83 11.98 -22.37
C HIS A 29 -12.38 12.43 -22.16
N ILE A 30 -11.82 12.13 -20.99
CA ILE A 30 -10.42 12.36 -20.67
C ILE A 30 -9.93 11.29 -19.69
N TYR A 31 -8.65 10.93 -19.81
CA TYR A 31 -7.99 10.03 -18.87
C TYR A 31 -7.25 10.83 -17.81
N PHE A 32 -7.46 10.49 -16.54
CA PHE A 32 -6.71 11.05 -15.42
C PHE A 32 -6.39 9.96 -14.41
N LEU A 33 -5.09 9.70 -14.20
CA LEU A 33 -4.60 8.60 -13.36
C LEU A 33 -5.21 7.25 -13.76
N ASP A 34 -6.00 6.65 -12.88
CA ASP A 34 -6.70 5.37 -13.00
C ASP A 34 -8.18 5.53 -13.38
N THR A 35 -8.59 6.73 -13.79
CA THR A 35 -9.99 7.06 -14.10
C THR A 35 -10.14 7.63 -15.52
N THR A 36 -11.16 7.15 -16.24
CA THR A 36 -11.70 7.81 -17.44
C THR A 36 -12.91 8.62 -17.00
N ILE A 37 -12.88 9.93 -17.22
CA ILE A 37 -14.02 10.82 -17.02
C ILE A 37 -14.68 11.02 -18.38
N TYR A 38 -15.98 10.81 -18.50
CA TYR A 38 -16.70 10.94 -19.76
C TYR A 38 -18.07 11.59 -19.59
N ILE A 39 -18.60 12.16 -20.66
CA ILE A 39 -19.91 12.82 -20.68
C ILE A 39 -20.96 11.82 -21.19
N LYS A 40 -22.01 11.60 -20.40
CA LYS A 40 -23.20 10.81 -20.78
C LYS A 40 -24.43 11.53 -20.25
N ASP A 41 -25.46 11.67 -21.10
CA ASP A 41 -26.71 12.36 -20.77
C ASP A 41 -26.48 13.78 -20.20
N ASN A 42 -25.52 14.50 -20.77
CA ASN A 42 -25.09 15.84 -20.35
C ASN A 42 -24.60 15.93 -18.89
N THR A 43 -24.17 14.80 -18.30
CA THR A 43 -23.58 14.71 -16.97
C THR A 43 -22.22 14.01 -17.00
N LEU A 44 -21.39 14.23 -15.97
CA LEU A 44 -20.08 13.59 -15.86
C LEU A 44 -20.19 12.22 -15.21
N HIS A 45 -19.70 11.22 -15.93
CA HIS A 45 -19.54 9.86 -15.47
C HIS A 45 -18.06 9.50 -15.38
N THR A 46 -17.78 8.45 -14.62
CA THR A 46 -16.42 7.97 -14.37
C THR A 46 -16.37 6.46 -14.49
N THR A 47 -15.31 5.95 -15.09
CA THR A 47 -15.01 4.51 -15.20
C THR A 47 -13.52 4.27 -15.06
N ILE A 48 -13.09 3.02 -14.94
CA ILE A 48 -11.69 2.68 -14.71
C ILE A 48 -10.89 2.85 -16.00
N TYR A 49 -9.74 3.52 -15.90
CA TYR A 49 -8.74 3.60 -16.95
C TYR A 49 -7.56 2.69 -16.61
N ARG A 50 -7.24 1.76 -17.50
CA ARG A 50 -5.99 0.99 -17.47
C ARG A 50 -5.12 1.44 -18.64
N LYS A 51 -3.87 1.81 -18.36
CA LYS A 51 -2.92 2.15 -19.43
C LYS A 51 -2.70 0.91 -20.31
N PRO A 52 -2.58 1.05 -21.64
CA PRO A 52 -2.30 -0.10 -22.53
C PRO A 52 -1.02 -0.87 -22.18
N THR A 53 -0.06 -0.21 -21.52
CA THR A 53 1.20 -0.81 -21.06
C THR A 53 1.10 -1.43 -19.67
N ASP A 54 0.00 -1.22 -18.95
CA ASP A 54 -0.20 -1.77 -17.62
C ASP A 54 -0.53 -3.26 -17.72
N LYS A 55 0.26 -4.08 -17.04
CA LYS A 55 0.02 -5.51 -16.91
C LYS A 55 -0.45 -5.77 -15.49
N PRO A 56 -1.49 -6.60 -15.27
CA PRO A 56 -1.98 -6.93 -13.93
C PRO A 56 -0.92 -7.72 -13.15
N SER A 57 0.02 -6.99 -12.55
CA SER A 57 1.17 -7.52 -11.80
C SER A 57 0.81 -7.72 -10.34
N TYR A 58 -0.23 -8.51 -10.10
CA TYR A 58 -0.61 -8.87 -8.74
C TYR A 58 0.34 -9.90 -8.15
N LEU A 59 0.40 -9.90 -6.82
CA LEU A 59 1.21 -10.84 -6.06
C LEU A 59 0.71 -12.28 -6.26
N MET A 60 1.60 -13.22 -6.57
CA MET A 60 1.25 -14.66 -6.64
C MET A 60 0.72 -15.19 -5.30
N TYR A 61 -0.26 -16.08 -5.34
CA TYR A 61 -0.89 -16.59 -4.12
C TYR A 61 0.06 -17.41 -3.24
N ASP A 62 0.99 -18.15 -3.83
CA ASP A 62 2.01 -18.95 -3.15
C ASP A 62 3.17 -18.14 -2.56
N SER A 63 3.22 -16.83 -2.83
CA SER A 63 4.29 -15.97 -2.35
C SER A 63 4.36 -15.88 -0.80
N PHE A 64 5.55 -15.57 -0.29
CA PHE A 64 5.83 -15.49 1.15
C PHE A 64 5.33 -14.17 1.78
N HIS A 65 4.01 -13.97 1.76
CA HIS A 65 3.34 -12.83 2.35
C HIS A 65 2.21 -13.29 3.29
N PRO A 66 1.80 -12.46 4.27
CA PRO A 66 0.64 -12.74 5.08
C PRO A 66 -0.64 -12.90 4.25
N ASP A 67 -1.47 -13.89 4.58
CA ASP A 67 -2.73 -14.15 3.84
C ASP A 67 -3.67 -12.95 3.88
N HIS A 68 -3.74 -12.26 5.02
CA HIS A 68 -4.54 -11.05 5.14
C HIS A 68 -4.09 -9.94 4.17
N THR A 69 -2.80 -9.87 3.83
CA THR A 69 -2.28 -8.92 2.84
C THR A 69 -2.77 -9.30 1.45
N LYS A 70 -2.67 -10.59 1.08
CA LYS A 70 -3.16 -11.12 -0.21
C LYS A 70 -4.65 -10.84 -0.39
N HIS A 71 -5.46 -11.11 0.65
CA HIS A 71 -6.90 -10.85 0.62
C HIS A 71 -7.22 -9.35 0.59
N ALA A 72 -6.44 -8.52 1.31
CA ALA A 72 -6.62 -7.08 1.34
C ALA A 72 -6.38 -6.43 -0.03
N ILE A 73 -5.48 -6.97 -0.86
CA ILE A 73 -5.26 -6.46 -2.23
C ILE A 73 -6.55 -6.60 -3.05
N ILE A 74 -7.17 -7.78 -3.07
CA ILE A 74 -8.43 -8.02 -3.79
C ILE A 74 -9.52 -7.05 -3.31
N TYR A 75 -9.72 -7.00 -1.98
CA TYR A 75 -10.74 -6.16 -1.37
C TYR A 75 -10.53 -4.68 -1.68
N SER A 76 -9.30 -4.19 -1.60
CA SER A 76 -8.98 -2.78 -1.83
C SER A 76 -9.17 -2.39 -3.30
N GLN A 77 -8.80 -3.27 -4.24
CA GLN A 77 -9.04 -3.02 -5.67
C GLN A 77 -10.53 -3.00 -5.99
N ALA A 78 -11.30 -3.97 -5.48
CA ALA A 78 -12.75 -3.99 -5.67
C ALA A 78 -13.43 -2.75 -5.07
N LEU A 79 -12.98 -2.26 -3.90
CA LEU A 79 -13.45 -0.99 -3.33
C LEU A 79 -13.10 0.21 -4.21
N CYS A 80 -11.89 0.24 -4.77
CA CYS A 80 -11.48 1.29 -5.69
C CYS A 80 -12.42 1.33 -6.91
N TYR A 81 -12.72 0.15 -7.47
CA TYR A 81 -13.56 0.03 -8.65
C TYR A 81 -14.99 0.50 -8.38
N ASN A 82 -15.54 0.12 -7.23
CA ASN A 82 -16.85 0.55 -6.78
C ASN A 82 -16.91 2.07 -6.46
N ARG A 83 -15.77 2.68 -6.12
CA ARG A 83 -15.68 4.14 -5.91
C ARG A 83 -15.59 4.89 -7.25
N ILE A 84 -14.76 4.41 -8.17
CA ILE A 84 -14.49 5.04 -9.45
C ILE A 84 -15.69 4.93 -10.38
N CYS A 85 -16.24 3.73 -10.60
CA CYS A 85 -17.31 3.53 -11.58
C CYS A 85 -18.61 4.21 -11.16
N SER A 86 -19.16 5.05 -12.04
CA SER A 86 -20.48 5.67 -11.85
C SER A 86 -21.62 4.74 -12.27
N ASP A 87 -21.38 3.88 -13.27
CA ASP A 87 -22.31 2.86 -13.75
C ASP A 87 -22.00 1.48 -13.14
N THR A 88 -23.03 0.77 -12.67
CA THR A 88 -22.85 -0.55 -12.02
C THR A 88 -22.55 -1.66 -13.01
N SER A 89 -23.07 -1.60 -14.23
CA SER A 89 -22.77 -2.59 -15.28
C SER A 89 -21.29 -2.51 -15.68
N GLU A 90 -20.78 -1.29 -15.90
CA GLU A 90 -19.34 -1.10 -16.16
C GLU A 90 -18.48 -1.57 -15.00
N ARG A 91 -18.86 -1.23 -13.75
CA ARG A 91 -18.18 -1.73 -12.55
C ARG A 91 -18.09 -3.26 -12.56
N ASP A 92 -19.19 -3.94 -12.86
CA ASP A 92 -19.26 -5.40 -12.79
C ASP A 92 -18.39 -6.05 -13.89
N GLN A 93 -18.31 -5.45 -15.08
CA GLN A 93 -17.36 -5.87 -16.12
C GLN A 93 -15.89 -5.74 -15.67
N HIS A 94 -15.54 -4.64 -15.01
CA HIS A 94 -14.20 -4.45 -14.45
C HIS A 94 -13.90 -5.43 -13.31
N LEU A 95 -14.90 -5.77 -12.48
CA LEU A 95 -14.77 -6.76 -11.42
C LEU A 95 -14.57 -8.18 -11.96
N GLU A 96 -15.22 -8.55 -13.07
CA GLU A 96 -14.98 -9.83 -13.74
C GLU A 96 -13.56 -9.91 -14.31
N THR A 97 -13.07 -8.81 -14.88
CA THR A 97 -11.68 -8.73 -15.35
C THR A 97 -10.71 -8.88 -14.17
N LEU A 98 -10.96 -8.18 -13.05
CA LEU A 98 -10.19 -8.31 -11.82
C LEU A 98 -10.20 -9.74 -11.27
N ARG A 99 -11.35 -10.40 -11.32
CA ARG A 99 -11.51 -11.78 -10.88
C ARG A 99 -10.63 -12.71 -11.71
N LYS A 100 -10.66 -12.58 -13.04
CA LYS A 100 -9.77 -13.32 -13.95
C LYS A 100 -8.29 -13.06 -13.65
N ASP A 101 -7.90 -11.80 -13.49
CA ASP A 101 -6.53 -11.41 -13.17
C ASP A 101 -6.00 -12.10 -11.89
N PHE A 102 -6.85 -12.32 -10.87
CA PHE A 102 -6.46 -13.02 -9.64
C PHE A 102 -6.49 -14.55 -9.76
N ILE A 103 -7.40 -15.12 -10.57
CA ILE A 103 -7.38 -16.56 -10.87
C ILE A 103 -6.07 -16.93 -11.54
N ASP A 104 -5.62 -16.13 -12.52
CA ASP A 104 -4.35 -16.32 -13.23
C ASP A 104 -3.12 -16.22 -12.29
N ARG A 105 -3.30 -15.65 -11.08
CA ARG A 105 -2.28 -15.53 -10.03
C ARG A 105 -2.36 -16.62 -8.97
N GLY A 106 -3.21 -17.63 -9.17
CA GLY A 106 -3.35 -18.80 -8.32
C GLY A 106 -4.26 -18.60 -7.10
N TYR A 107 -5.08 -17.55 -7.07
CA TYR A 107 -6.00 -17.32 -5.96
C TYR A 107 -7.22 -18.24 -6.09
N ASN A 108 -7.70 -18.75 -4.94
CA ASN A 108 -8.93 -19.55 -4.90
C ASN A 108 -10.14 -18.67 -5.26
N PRO A 109 -10.98 -19.05 -6.25
CA PRO A 109 -12.16 -18.29 -6.65
C PRO A 109 -13.07 -17.90 -5.49
N ARG A 110 -13.27 -18.79 -4.51
CA ARG A 110 -14.11 -18.51 -3.32
C ARG A 110 -13.58 -17.34 -2.50
N VAL A 111 -12.26 -17.20 -2.39
CA VAL A 111 -11.62 -16.09 -1.67
C VAL A 111 -11.78 -14.78 -2.45
N ILE A 112 -11.65 -14.84 -3.77
CA ILE A 112 -11.83 -13.70 -4.66
C ILE A 112 -13.27 -13.19 -4.55
N ASP A 113 -14.24 -14.08 -4.79
CA ASP A 113 -15.66 -13.79 -4.78
C ASP A 113 -16.12 -13.26 -3.42
N HIS A 114 -15.63 -13.85 -2.32
CA HIS A 114 -15.90 -13.34 -0.98
C HIS A 114 -15.42 -11.90 -0.78
N ASN A 115 -14.20 -11.56 -1.20
CA ASN A 115 -13.66 -10.21 -1.02
C ASN A 115 -14.31 -9.19 -1.97
N ILE A 116 -14.61 -9.57 -3.22
CA ILE A 116 -15.37 -8.74 -4.16
C ILE A 116 -16.76 -8.46 -3.58
N HIS A 117 -17.50 -9.49 -3.14
CA HIS A 117 -18.82 -9.35 -2.54
C HIS A 117 -18.79 -8.46 -1.29
N ARG A 118 -17.77 -8.59 -0.44
CA ARG A 118 -17.60 -7.71 0.73
C ARG A 118 -17.38 -6.25 0.31
N ALA A 119 -16.70 -5.99 -0.79
CA ALA A 119 -16.44 -4.64 -1.28
C ALA A 119 -17.68 -4.01 -1.94
N THR A 120 -18.45 -4.79 -2.71
CA THR A 120 -19.66 -4.31 -3.39
C THR A 120 -20.82 -4.03 -2.44
N LYS A 121 -20.81 -4.58 -1.21
CA LYS A 121 -21.74 -4.20 -0.13
C LYS A 121 -21.61 -2.75 0.34
N VAL A 122 -20.45 -2.13 0.14
CA VAL A 122 -20.24 -0.73 0.54
C VAL A 122 -20.78 0.16 -0.57
N SER A 123 -21.68 1.10 -0.28
CA SER A 123 -22.23 1.95 -1.34
C SER A 123 -21.18 2.92 -1.86
N ARG A 124 -21.24 3.28 -3.15
CA ARG A 124 -20.37 4.31 -3.72
C ARG A 124 -20.48 5.63 -2.97
N SER A 125 -21.69 6.02 -2.57
CA SER A 125 -21.94 7.24 -1.79
C SER A 125 -21.21 7.24 -0.44
N GLN A 126 -21.00 6.07 0.19
CA GLN A 126 -20.17 5.95 1.39
C GLN A 126 -18.67 6.01 1.08
N LEU A 127 -18.24 5.46 -0.06
CA LEU A 127 -16.83 5.45 -0.48
C LEU A 127 -16.30 6.82 -0.90
N LEU A 128 -17.17 7.71 -1.35
CA LEU A 128 -16.81 9.09 -1.70
C LEU A 128 -16.66 10.01 -0.48
N LYS A 129 -17.21 9.62 0.68
CA LYS A 129 -17.07 10.40 1.91
C LYS A 129 -15.66 10.27 2.48
N TYR A 130 -15.09 11.40 2.89
CA TYR A 130 -13.84 11.40 3.63
C TYR A 130 -14.01 10.66 4.97
N LYS A 131 -13.09 9.75 5.27
CA LYS A 131 -13.02 9.09 6.58
C LYS A 131 -11.90 9.71 7.39
N GLN A 132 -12.24 10.25 8.57
CA GLN A 132 -11.23 10.67 9.52
C GLN A 132 -10.42 9.46 9.97
N LYS A 133 -9.10 9.61 9.94
CA LYS A 133 -8.20 8.61 10.51
C LYS A 133 -8.33 8.67 12.02
N ARG A 134 -8.47 7.50 12.64
CA ARG A 134 -8.37 7.38 14.10
C ARG A 134 -6.89 7.28 14.43
N ASP A 135 -6.43 8.18 15.28
CA ASP A 135 -5.12 8.01 15.90
C ASP A 135 -5.18 6.84 16.89
N THR A 136 -4.05 6.17 17.05
CA THR A 136 -3.91 5.05 17.97
C THR A 136 -2.61 5.18 18.73
N ASP A 137 -2.71 5.14 20.06
CA ASP A 137 -1.55 5.17 20.95
C ASP A 137 -0.92 3.79 21.16
N ARG A 138 -1.43 2.79 20.43
CA ARG A 138 -0.95 1.41 20.51
C ARG A 138 0.49 1.31 20.01
N VAL A 139 1.38 0.87 20.89
CA VAL A 139 2.78 0.67 20.55
C VAL A 139 2.93 -0.49 19.55
N PRO A 140 3.60 -0.30 18.40
CA PRO A 140 3.79 -1.38 17.44
C PRO A 140 4.87 -2.37 17.89
N LEU A 141 4.51 -3.65 17.99
CA LEU A 141 5.46 -4.76 18.12
C LEU A 141 5.87 -5.21 16.72
N VAL A 142 7.02 -4.72 16.24
CA VAL A 142 7.50 -5.00 14.88
C VAL A 142 8.38 -6.25 14.86
N THR A 143 7.95 -7.28 14.14
CA THR A 143 8.74 -8.51 13.93
C THR A 143 8.89 -8.84 12.45
N THR A 144 9.87 -9.66 12.09
CA THR A 144 10.01 -10.16 10.71
C THR A 144 8.90 -11.17 10.42
N TYR A 145 8.23 -11.06 9.28
CA TYR A 145 7.18 -12.00 8.89
C TYR A 145 7.73 -13.43 8.80
N ASN A 146 7.08 -14.36 9.49
CA ASN A 146 7.27 -15.80 9.35
C ASN A 146 5.90 -16.48 9.57
N PRO A 147 5.40 -17.30 8.63
CA PRO A 147 4.15 -18.07 8.76
C PRO A 147 4.09 -18.98 9.99
N GLN A 148 5.21 -19.34 10.60
CA GLN A 148 5.28 -20.13 11.83
C GLN A 148 4.94 -19.31 13.09
N LEU A 149 5.03 -17.98 13.03
CA LEU A 149 4.79 -17.08 14.17
C LEU A 149 3.31 -16.73 14.37
N LYS A 150 2.37 -17.62 13.99
CA LYS A 150 0.91 -17.40 14.18
C LYS A 150 0.54 -17.21 15.65
N ALA A 151 1.24 -17.90 16.55
CA ALA A 151 1.02 -17.82 18.00
C ALA A 151 1.42 -16.48 18.61
N LEU A 152 2.30 -15.71 17.96
CA LEU A 152 2.83 -14.45 18.51
C LEU A 152 1.73 -13.44 18.83
N ARG A 153 0.66 -13.41 18.01
CA ARG A 153 -0.48 -12.54 18.24
C ARG A 153 -1.26 -12.91 19.50
N LYS A 154 -1.35 -14.21 19.79
CA LYS A 154 -1.99 -14.72 21.01
C LYS A 154 -1.09 -14.41 22.21
N LEU A 155 0.19 -14.75 22.13
CA LEU A 155 1.18 -14.48 23.19
C LEU A 155 1.22 -13.01 23.58
N ALA A 156 1.25 -12.08 22.62
CA ALA A 156 1.26 -10.65 22.91
C ALA A 156 -0.02 -10.15 23.62
N ARG A 157 -1.17 -10.81 23.42
CA ARG A 157 -2.41 -10.51 24.15
C ARG A 157 -2.40 -11.15 25.53
N ASP A 158 -1.99 -12.41 25.62
CA ASP A 158 -1.94 -13.15 26.88
C ASP A 158 -0.94 -12.51 27.86
N SER A 159 0.14 -11.90 27.34
CA SER A 159 1.10 -11.16 28.16
C SER A 159 0.57 -9.81 28.68
N GLN A 160 -0.55 -9.30 28.18
CA GLN A 160 -1.06 -7.97 28.55
C GLN A 160 -1.33 -7.87 30.06
N GLY A 161 -1.95 -8.90 30.65
CA GLY A 161 -2.21 -8.90 32.10
C GLY A 161 -0.94 -8.89 32.95
N THR A 162 0.21 -9.29 32.41
CA THR A 162 1.51 -9.12 33.10
C THR A 162 2.05 -7.70 32.95
N LEU A 163 1.88 -7.07 31.77
CA LEU A 163 2.29 -5.68 31.53
C LEU A 163 1.50 -4.70 32.40
N GLU A 164 0.21 -4.98 32.64
CA GLU A 164 -0.67 -4.15 33.46
C GLU A 164 -0.31 -4.14 34.95
N LYS A 165 0.36 -5.20 35.45
CA LYS A 165 0.78 -5.29 36.86
C LYS A 165 1.93 -4.35 37.21
N ASP A 166 2.71 -3.92 36.24
CA ASP A 166 3.82 -3.00 36.43
C ASP A 166 3.38 -1.58 36.04
N ASN A 167 3.43 -0.65 37.00
CA ASN A 167 2.97 0.74 36.82
C ASN A 167 3.67 1.46 35.64
N ARG A 168 4.95 1.16 35.40
CA ARG A 168 5.71 1.77 34.29
C ARG A 168 5.28 1.15 32.96
N LEU A 169 5.16 -0.18 32.89
CA LEU A 169 4.77 -0.86 31.66
C LEU A 169 3.32 -0.58 31.27
N HIS A 170 2.40 -0.47 32.23
CA HIS A 170 1.02 -0.05 31.99
C HIS A 170 0.97 1.36 31.37
N THR A 171 1.81 2.28 31.84
CA THR A 171 1.92 3.63 31.27
C THR A 171 2.42 3.62 29.82
N ILE A 172 3.38 2.73 29.51
CA ILE A 172 3.97 2.61 28.16
C ILE A 172 3.05 1.84 27.20
N PHE A 173 2.34 0.83 27.70
CA PHE A 173 1.49 -0.10 26.94
C PHE A 173 0.06 -0.11 27.53
N PRO A 174 -0.69 1.00 27.39
CA PRO A 174 -2.06 1.06 27.89
C PRO A 174 -3.00 0.06 27.20
N ASP A 175 -2.63 -0.37 25.99
CA ASP A 175 -3.32 -1.36 25.18
C ASP A 175 -2.34 -2.46 24.73
N PRO A 176 -2.85 -3.66 24.38
CA PRO A 176 -2.03 -4.71 23.76
C PRO A 176 -1.26 -4.18 22.54
N PRO A 177 0.06 -4.42 22.47
CA PRO A 177 0.89 -3.95 21.37
C PRO A 177 0.33 -4.35 20.00
N LEU A 178 0.42 -3.44 19.02
CA LEU A 178 -0.01 -3.70 17.66
C LEU A 178 1.05 -4.56 16.95
N LEU A 179 0.78 -5.85 16.79
CA LEU A 179 1.66 -6.73 16.03
C LEU A 179 1.75 -6.27 14.56
N ALA A 180 2.94 -5.87 14.15
CA ALA A 180 3.25 -5.44 12.80
C ALA A 180 4.38 -6.30 12.22
N PHE A 181 4.24 -6.68 10.95
CA PHE A 181 5.25 -7.49 10.27
C PHE A 181 6.09 -6.63 9.33
N ARG A 182 7.41 -6.76 9.41
CA ARG A 182 8.34 -6.27 8.39
C ARG A 182 8.72 -7.39 7.42
N GLN A 183 8.99 -7.03 6.17
CA GLN A 183 9.46 -7.97 5.16
C GLN A 183 10.85 -8.53 5.54
N PRO A 184 11.08 -9.85 5.41
CA PRO A 184 12.41 -10.43 5.55
C PRO A 184 13.39 -9.88 4.49
N PRO A 185 14.71 -10.03 4.69
CA PRO A 185 15.69 -9.71 3.65
C PRO A 185 15.35 -10.48 2.37
N ASN A 186 15.19 -9.76 1.25
CA ASN A 186 14.97 -10.35 -0.07
C ASN A 186 16.27 -10.26 -0.89
N LEU A 187 16.32 -10.94 -2.03
CA LEU A 187 17.49 -10.94 -2.92
C LEU A 187 17.99 -9.52 -3.23
N ARG A 188 17.08 -8.58 -3.49
CA ARG A 188 17.43 -7.18 -3.71
C ARG A 188 18.22 -6.59 -2.54
N LYS A 189 17.79 -6.78 -1.30
CA LYS A 189 18.49 -6.28 -0.10
C LYS A 189 19.83 -6.98 0.15
N LEU A 190 19.97 -8.23 -0.28
CA LEU A 190 21.19 -9.01 -0.10
C LEU A 190 22.24 -8.66 -1.17
N LEU A 191 21.80 -8.51 -2.42
CA LEU A 191 22.65 -8.35 -3.59
C LEU A 191 22.92 -6.89 -3.94
N ILE A 192 21.95 -5.99 -3.73
CA ILE A 192 22.09 -4.57 -4.09
C ILE A 192 22.53 -3.79 -2.86
N ARG A 193 23.78 -3.34 -2.87
CA ARG A 193 24.31 -2.37 -1.91
C ARG A 193 24.46 -1.03 -2.60
N SER A 194 23.91 0.03 -2.01
CA SER A 194 24.03 1.40 -2.53
C SER A 194 25.40 2.01 -2.27
N SER A 195 26.24 1.38 -1.44
CA SER A 195 27.61 1.82 -1.19
C SER A 195 28.59 0.66 -1.34
N LEU A 196 29.79 0.97 -1.82
CA LEU A 196 30.97 0.15 -1.61
C LEU A 196 31.20 0.10 -0.09
N SER A 197 31.36 -1.09 0.49
CA SER A 197 31.46 -1.26 1.95
C SER A 197 32.70 -0.55 2.48
N GLY A 198 32.50 0.47 3.33
CA GLY A 198 33.54 0.99 4.21
C GLY A 198 33.82 0.03 5.39
N PRO A 199 34.84 0.31 6.22
CA PRO A 199 35.24 -0.57 7.32
C PRO A 199 34.08 -0.83 8.29
N THR A 200 33.90 -2.09 8.67
CA THR A 200 32.91 -2.51 9.66
C THR A 200 33.38 -2.12 11.06
N ASN A 201 32.81 -1.07 11.63
CA ASN A 201 32.95 -0.79 13.05
C ASN A 201 32.15 -1.84 13.83
N ASN A 202 32.83 -2.86 14.33
CA ASN A 202 32.22 -3.89 15.18
C ASN A 202 31.85 -3.26 16.53
N GLY A 203 30.54 -3.25 16.86
CA GLY A 203 30.06 -2.71 18.13
C GLY A 203 28.60 -2.26 18.11
N THR A 204 28.06 -1.95 19.29
CA THR A 204 26.71 -1.40 19.46
C THR A 204 26.80 0.12 19.45
N HIS A 205 26.51 0.73 18.29
CA HIS A 205 26.60 2.19 18.08
C HIS A 205 25.23 2.79 17.75
N PRO A 206 25.00 4.09 18.07
CA PRO A 206 23.81 4.79 17.63
C PRO A 206 23.72 4.76 16.09
N CYS A 207 22.56 4.40 15.54
CA CYS A 207 22.37 4.24 14.10
C CYS A 207 22.32 5.55 13.30
N GLY A 208 22.45 6.72 13.95
CA GLY A 208 22.50 8.04 13.31
C GLY A 208 21.22 8.49 12.60
N ARG A 209 20.14 7.70 12.66
CA ARG A 209 18.87 8.04 11.99
C ARG A 209 18.13 9.11 12.80
N LYS A 210 17.77 10.24 12.15
CA LYS A 210 17.05 11.37 12.75
C LYS A 210 15.77 10.99 13.55
N ARG A 211 15.14 9.87 13.23
CA ARG A 211 13.89 9.38 13.87
C ARG A 211 14.09 8.24 14.86
N CYS A 212 15.31 7.81 15.14
CA CYS A 212 15.55 6.71 16.06
C CYS A 212 15.45 7.19 17.52
N LYS A 213 14.34 6.84 18.19
CA LYS A 213 14.15 7.12 19.62
C LYS A 213 15.04 6.30 20.55
N THR A 214 15.67 5.23 20.04
CA THR A 214 16.56 4.36 20.84
C THR A 214 17.97 4.93 20.94
N CYS A 215 18.47 5.64 19.91
CA CYS A 215 19.83 6.20 19.90
C CYS A 215 20.14 7.14 21.09
N PRO A 216 19.21 8.01 21.54
CA PRO A 216 19.42 8.83 22.74
C PRO A 216 19.64 8.06 24.04
N HIS A 217 19.21 6.79 24.11
CA HIS A 217 19.32 5.95 25.29
C HIS A 217 20.48 4.93 25.21
N MET A 218 21.29 4.98 24.14
CA MET A 218 22.47 4.12 24.01
C MET A 218 23.67 4.79 24.67
N HIS A 219 24.08 4.29 25.84
CA HIS A 219 25.31 4.73 26.49
C HIS A 219 26.53 4.37 25.65
N LYS A 220 27.44 5.32 25.47
CA LYS A 220 28.75 5.03 24.87
C LYS A 220 29.55 4.22 25.89
N VAL A 221 30.21 3.16 25.42
CA VAL A 221 31.02 2.25 26.27
C VAL A 221 32.15 2.98 27.01
N ALA A 222 32.47 4.22 26.62
CA ALA A 222 33.46 5.07 27.29
C ALA A 222 33.06 5.55 28.71
N ASP A 223 31.78 5.49 29.09
CA ASP A 223 31.30 6.03 30.38
C ASP A 223 31.31 5.00 31.53
N ARG A 224 31.94 3.83 31.35
CA ARG A 224 32.00 2.76 32.37
C ARG A 224 33.31 2.66 33.16
N ALA A 225 34.25 3.60 32.98
CA ALA A 225 35.53 3.62 33.68
C ALA A 225 35.57 4.55 34.91
N SER A 226 34.41 4.85 35.50
CA SER A 226 34.32 5.71 36.70
C SER A 226 33.27 5.18 37.68
N LEU A 227 33.49 3.96 38.16
CA LEU A 227 32.98 3.45 39.43
C LEU A 227 34.09 2.57 40.05
#